data_AF-A9DNY1-F1
#
_entry.id   AF-A9DNY1-F1
#
_cell.length_a   1.000
_cell.length_b   1.000
_cell.length_c   1.000
_cell.angle_alpha   90.00
_cell.angle_beta   90.00
_cell.angle_gamma   90.00
#
_symmetry.space_group_name_H-M   'P 1'
#
loop_
_entity.id
_entity.type
_entity.pdbx_description
1 polymer ?
#
loop_
_entity_poly.entity_id
_entity_poly.type
_entity_poly.pdbx_seq_one_letter_code
_entity_poly.pdbx_strand_id
1 'polypeptide(L)'
;MDNKETEKREFKDYSEALKLTACNAVLKDGLSLTYVAKKYGIRSRNTIKNWIYSLGLDSNYKPSKLNTRHSESFKKEVCHQVANGRMTKEQAMRHYGLRSATNITYWMKKYNISILEDTYEEPIASMKFRKVTSDTEKIRKENKLLKQELEDALLRSEVNAMIIELASKQLGIDIRKKFNTKQ
;
A
#
# COMPACT_ATOMS: atom_id res chain seq x y z
N MET A 1 7.66 3.64 -19.94
CA MET A 1 6.39 4.07 -19.30
C MET A 1 6.14 5.49 -19.77
N ASP A 2 5.16 5.66 -20.64
CA ASP A 2 4.96 6.90 -21.41
C ASP A 2 4.54 8.07 -20.51
N ASN A 3 5.40 9.08 -20.48
CA ASN A 3 5.15 10.35 -19.82
C ASN A 3 4.23 11.17 -20.73
N LYS A 4 2.90 10.99 -20.59
CA LYS A 4 1.93 11.87 -21.26
C LYS A 4 2.05 13.27 -20.66
N GLU A 5 2.83 14.12 -21.33
CA GLU A 5 2.78 15.57 -21.16
C GLU A 5 1.32 16.00 -21.33
N THR A 6 0.70 16.40 -20.23
CA THR A 6 -0.65 16.94 -20.25
C THR A 6 -0.58 18.34 -20.85
N GLU A 7 -0.90 18.49 -22.13
CA GLU A 7 -1.10 19.78 -22.76
C GLU A 7 -1.99 20.67 -21.89
N LYS A 8 -1.51 21.91 -21.63
CA LYS A 8 -2.25 22.89 -20.84
C LYS A 8 -3.54 23.21 -21.58
N ARG A 9 -4.67 23.06 -20.88
CA ARG A 9 -6.01 23.27 -21.43
C ARG A 9 -6.21 24.74 -21.77
N GLU A 10 -6.51 25.04 -23.03
CA GLU A 10 -6.94 26.38 -23.44
C GLU A 10 -8.29 26.75 -22.79
N PHE A 11 -8.35 27.97 -22.23
CA PHE A 11 -9.54 28.55 -21.63
C PHE A 11 -10.42 29.16 -22.73
N LYS A 12 -11.65 28.67 -22.86
CA LYS A 12 -12.64 29.25 -23.78
C LYS A 12 -13.49 30.24 -23.00
N ASP A 13 -13.42 31.51 -23.38
CA ASP A 13 -14.27 32.55 -22.81
C ASP A 13 -15.66 32.52 -23.46
N TYR A 14 -16.68 32.57 -22.62
CA TYR A 14 -18.08 32.59 -23.03
C TYR A 14 -18.68 33.95 -22.65
N SER A 15 -19.44 34.57 -23.56
CA SER A 15 -20.08 35.86 -23.28
C SER A 15 -21.13 35.73 -22.17
N GLU A 16 -21.34 36.81 -21.41
CA GLU A 16 -22.29 36.80 -20.30
C GLU A 16 -23.74 36.53 -20.75
N ALA A 17 -24.13 37.09 -21.89
CA ALA A 17 -25.44 36.82 -22.51
C ALA A 17 -25.64 35.33 -22.80
N LEU A 18 -24.61 34.64 -23.32
CA LEU A 18 -24.68 33.21 -23.57
C LEU A 18 -24.84 32.40 -22.28
N LYS A 19 -24.11 32.77 -21.22
CA LYS A 19 -24.21 32.10 -19.91
C LYS A 19 -25.63 32.20 -19.37
N LEU A 20 -26.23 33.39 -19.39
CA LEU A 20 -27.58 33.64 -18.91
C LEU A 20 -28.62 32.87 -19.72
N THR A 21 -28.52 32.87 -21.05
CA THR A 21 -29.42 32.11 -21.94
C THR A 21 -29.34 30.61 -21.66
N ALA A 22 -28.13 30.07 -21.50
CA ALA A 22 -27.93 28.66 -21.18
C ALA A 22 -28.48 28.29 -19.79
N CYS A 23 -28.32 29.15 -18.78
CA CYS A 23 -28.86 28.91 -17.43
C CYS A 23 -30.40 28.97 -17.41
N ASN A 24 -30.99 29.95 -18.10
CA ASN A 24 -32.45 30.08 -18.22
C ASN A 24 -33.06 28.87 -18.92
N ALA A 25 -32.41 28.36 -19.98
CA ALA A 25 -32.86 27.16 -20.69
C ALA A 25 -32.94 25.92 -19.78
N VAL A 26 -32.08 25.82 -18.77
CA VAL A 26 -32.11 24.72 -17.81
C VAL A 26 -33.15 24.94 -16.72
N LEU A 27 -33.19 26.14 -16.13
CA LEU A 27 -33.99 26.44 -14.96
C LEU A 27 -35.47 26.73 -15.29
N LYS A 28 -35.74 27.42 -16.40
CA LYS A 28 -37.09 27.81 -16.81
C LYS A 28 -37.71 26.82 -17.78
N ASP A 29 -36.94 26.39 -18.79
CA ASP A 29 -37.45 25.49 -19.83
C ASP A 29 -37.30 24.00 -19.44
N GLY A 30 -36.66 23.70 -18.30
CA GLY A 30 -36.48 22.33 -17.80
C GLY A 30 -35.56 21.46 -18.68
N LEU A 31 -34.75 22.06 -19.56
CA LEU A 31 -33.91 21.31 -20.49
C LEU A 31 -32.72 20.67 -19.76
N SER A 32 -32.33 19.47 -20.22
CA SER A 32 -31.16 18.80 -19.65
C SER A 32 -29.87 19.58 -19.91
N LEU A 33 -28.98 19.62 -18.91
CA LEU A 33 -27.65 20.25 -19.02
C LEU A 33 -26.84 19.71 -20.22
N THR A 34 -27.00 18.43 -20.54
CA THR A 34 -26.32 17.78 -21.67
C THR A 34 -26.83 18.31 -23.01
N TYR A 35 -28.14 18.45 -23.15
CA TYR A 35 -28.75 19.00 -24.35
C TYR A 35 -28.35 20.48 -24.55
N VAL A 36 -28.46 21.29 -23.51
CA VAL A 36 -28.08 22.71 -23.54
C VAL A 36 -26.60 22.87 -23.89
N ALA A 37 -25.72 22.05 -23.31
CA ALA A 37 -24.30 22.09 -23.65
C ALA A 37 -24.04 21.81 -25.13
N LYS A 38 -24.73 20.81 -25.70
CA LYS A 38 -24.61 20.49 -27.13
C LYS A 38 -25.19 21.59 -28.01
N LYS A 39 -26.38 22.11 -27.68
CA LYS A 39 -27.09 23.15 -28.44
C LYS A 39 -26.28 24.44 -28.58
N TYR A 40 -25.62 24.86 -27.49
CA TYR A 40 -24.87 26.12 -27.44
C TYR A 40 -23.35 25.94 -27.61
N GLY A 41 -22.87 24.74 -27.98
CA GLY A 41 -21.44 24.48 -28.20
C GLY A 41 -20.58 24.65 -26.94
N ILE A 42 -21.15 24.39 -25.77
CA ILE A 42 -20.47 24.49 -24.47
C ILE A 42 -19.71 23.20 -24.21
N ARG A 43 -18.44 23.32 -23.83
CA ARG A 43 -17.49 22.21 -23.73
C ARG A 43 -17.93 21.12 -22.76
N SER A 44 -18.59 21.50 -21.66
CA SER A 44 -19.02 20.56 -20.62
C SER A 44 -20.34 20.99 -20.00
N ARG A 45 -21.20 20.01 -19.73
CA ARG A 45 -22.38 20.20 -18.87
C ARG A 45 -22.04 20.75 -17.48
N ASN A 46 -20.83 20.46 -16.98
CA ASN A 46 -20.35 20.99 -15.71
C ASN A 46 -20.05 22.48 -15.78
N THR A 47 -19.76 23.03 -16.96
CA THR A 47 -19.58 24.47 -17.17
C THR A 47 -20.88 25.22 -16.87
N ILE A 48 -22.01 24.74 -17.42
CA ILE A 48 -23.34 25.32 -17.15
C ILE A 48 -23.70 25.15 -15.67
N LYS A 49 -23.47 23.96 -15.11
CA LYS A 49 -23.67 23.70 -13.67
C LYS A 49 -22.90 24.70 -12.80
N ASN A 50 -21.64 24.96 -13.12
CA ASN A 50 -20.82 25.93 -12.40
C ASN A 50 -21.34 27.35 -12.55
N TRP A 51 -21.85 27.74 -13.73
CA TRP A 51 -22.47 29.06 -13.94
C TRP A 51 -23.72 29.26 -13.10
N ILE A 52 -24.62 28.28 -13.07
CA ILE A 52 -25.84 28.33 -12.24
C ILE A 52 -25.48 28.57 -10.77
N TYR A 53 -24.45 27.88 -10.28
CA TYR A 53 -23.98 28.07 -8.90
C TYR A 53 -23.26 29.41 -8.69
N SER A 54 -22.34 29.80 -9.60
CA SER A 54 -21.55 31.02 -9.45
C SER A 54 -22.38 32.31 -9.56
N LEU A 55 -23.45 32.26 -10.34
CA LEU A 55 -24.41 33.36 -10.49
C LEU A 55 -25.47 33.37 -9.37
N GLY A 56 -25.42 32.42 -8.43
CA GLY A 56 -26.36 32.34 -7.31
C GLY A 56 -27.79 31.98 -7.71
N LEU A 57 -28.00 31.38 -8.89
CA LEU A 57 -29.34 31.07 -9.41
C LEU A 57 -29.96 29.85 -8.73
N ASP A 58 -29.15 28.82 -8.44
CA ASP A 58 -29.61 27.64 -7.70
C ASP A 58 -28.45 26.95 -6.96
N SER A 59 -28.57 26.79 -5.64
CA SER A 59 -27.60 26.12 -4.76
C SER A 59 -27.49 24.61 -4.99
N ASN A 60 -28.51 23.97 -5.56
CA ASN A 60 -28.51 22.53 -5.87
C ASN A 60 -27.43 22.17 -6.91
N TYR A 61 -26.97 23.16 -7.68
CA TYR A 61 -25.95 23.00 -8.70
C TYR A 61 -24.53 23.17 -8.16
N LYS A 62 -24.34 23.19 -6.84
CA LYS A 62 -23.01 23.26 -6.21
C LYS A 62 -22.04 22.23 -6.83
N PRO A 63 -20.83 22.66 -7.25
CA PRO A 63 -19.84 21.74 -7.79
C PRO A 63 -19.39 20.75 -6.70
N SER A 64 -19.11 19.52 -7.12
CA SER A 64 -18.45 18.56 -6.24
C SER A 64 -17.07 19.08 -5.86
N LYS A 65 -16.65 18.89 -4.60
CA LYS A 65 -15.27 19.19 -4.20
C LYS A 65 -14.32 18.45 -5.15
N LEU A 66 -13.45 19.21 -5.82
CA LEU A 66 -12.41 18.66 -6.69
C LEU A 66 -11.60 17.61 -5.91
N ASN A 67 -11.18 16.56 -6.59
CA ASN A 67 -10.32 15.54 -6.00
C ASN A 67 -8.96 16.20 -5.71
N THR A 68 -8.68 16.53 -4.45
CA THR A 68 -7.43 17.16 -4.03
C THR A 68 -6.28 16.24 -4.43
N ARG A 69 -5.49 16.66 -5.42
CA ARG A 69 -4.35 15.88 -5.88
C ARG A 69 -3.22 16.04 -4.87
N HIS A 70 -3.10 15.10 -3.95
CA HIS A 70 -1.97 15.05 -3.03
C HIS A 70 -0.66 14.80 -3.79
N SER A 71 0.44 15.41 -3.33
CA SER A 71 1.79 15.16 -3.86
C SER A 71 2.24 13.73 -3.54
N GLU A 72 3.12 13.16 -4.37
CA GLU A 72 3.60 11.78 -4.15
C GLU A 72 4.44 11.67 -2.87
N SER A 73 5.22 12.71 -2.51
CA SER A 73 5.99 12.76 -1.26
C SER A 73 5.08 12.70 -0.03
N PHE A 74 4.03 13.51 -0.02
CA PHE A 74 3.03 13.49 1.05
C PHE A 74 2.36 12.12 1.20
N LYS A 75 1.94 11.50 0.08
CA LYS A 75 1.28 10.18 0.13
C LYS A 75 2.20 9.12 0.74
N LYS A 76 3.48 9.11 0.35
CA LYS A 76 4.48 8.18 0.88
C LYS A 76 4.72 8.40 2.37
N GLU A 77 4.84 9.66 2.80
CA GLU A 77 5.02 10.00 4.22
C GLU A 77 3.87 9.48 5.08
N VAL A 78 2.62 9.73 4.65
CA VAL A 78 1.44 9.20 5.35
C VAL A 78 1.46 7.67 5.41
N CYS A 79 1.83 7.00 4.31
CA CYS A 79 1.94 5.54 4.29
C CYS A 79 3.02 5.02 5.24
N HIS A 80 4.19 5.67 5.33
CA HIS A 80 5.24 5.24 6.27
C HIS A 80 4.84 5.44 7.73
N GLN A 81 4.17 6.55 8.07
CA GLN A 81 3.70 6.75 9.44
C GLN A 81 2.67 5.69 9.86
N VAL A 82 1.79 5.30 8.94
CA VAL A 82 0.84 4.21 9.16
C VAL A 82 1.55 2.85 9.23
N ALA A 83 2.52 2.61 8.35
CA ALA A 83 3.26 1.35 8.32
C ALA A 83 4.11 1.11 9.57
N ASN A 84 4.68 2.17 10.13
CA ASN A 84 5.49 2.14 11.36
C ASN A 84 4.63 2.14 12.64
N GLY A 85 3.29 2.04 12.53
CA GLY A 85 2.40 2.00 13.68
C GLY A 85 2.25 3.33 14.44
N ARG A 86 2.77 4.46 13.92
CA ARG A 86 2.63 5.78 14.59
C ARG A 86 1.18 6.26 14.62
N MET A 87 0.37 5.83 13.65
CA MET A 87 -1.05 6.14 13.57
C MET A 87 -1.81 5.08 12.77
N THR A 88 -3.08 4.86 13.10
CA THR A 88 -3.95 4.04 12.26
C THR A 88 -4.36 4.77 10.99
N LYS A 89 -4.91 4.05 10.01
CA LYS A 89 -5.42 4.65 8.77
C LYS A 89 -6.53 5.67 9.04
N GLU A 90 -7.38 5.40 10.04
CA GLU A 90 -8.48 6.26 10.47
C GLU A 90 -7.95 7.52 11.16
N GLN A 91 -6.92 7.38 11.99
CA GLN A 91 -6.25 8.52 12.63
C GLN A 91 -5.56 9.39 11.59
N ALA A 92 -4.81 8.79 10.66
CA ALA A 92 -4.19 9.50 9.54
C ALA A 92 -5.22 10.23 8.68
N MET A 93 -6.36 9.59 8.39
CA MET A 93 -7.45 10.22 7.65
C MET A 93 -7.95 11.49 8.33
N ARG A 94 -8.20 11.44 9.65
CA ARG A 94 -8.68 12.60 10.41
C ARG A 94 -7.60 13.68 10.51
N HIS A 95 -6.38 13.29 10.87
CA HIS A 95 -5.24 14.18 11.09
C HIS A 95 -4.88 14.97 9.82
N TYR A 96 -4.85 14.31 8.68
CA TYR A 96 -4.48 14.92 7.40
C TYR A 96 -5.69 15.40 6.57
N GLY A 97 -6.91 15.36 7.11
CA GLY A 97 -8.12 15.81 6.42
C GLY A 97 -8.42 15.02 5.14
N LEU A 98 -8.06 13.74 5.09
CA LEU A 98 -8.31 12.89 3.94
C LEU A 98 -9.79 12.51 3.88
N ARG A 99 -10.34 12.43 2.68
CA ARG A 99 -11.76 12.09 2.48
C ARG A 99 -12.11 10.67 2.94
N SER A 100 -11.17 9.74 2.90
CA SER A 100 -11.39 8.33 3.19
C SER A 100 -10.07 7.62 3.51
N ALA A 101 -10.09 6.74 4.51
CA ALA A 101 -8.99 5.83 4.84
C ALA A 101 -8.66 4.86 3.69
N THR A 102 -9.61 4.58 2.80
CA THR A 102 -9.39 3.75 1.60
C THR A 102 -8.34 4.35 0.67
N ASN A 103 -8.18 5.69 0.64
CA ASN A 103 -7.11 6.33 -0.11
C ASN A 103 -5.73 5.90 0.38
N ILE A 104 -5.55 5.81 1.70
CA ILE A 104 -4.29 5.36 2.31
C ILE A 104 -4.03 3.90 1.94
N THR A 105 -5.03 3.02 2.06
CA THR A 105 -4.90 1.62 1.65
C THR A 105 -4.50 1.49 0.17
N TYR A 106 -5.10 2.30 -0.71
CA TYR A 106 -4.73 2.33 -2.12
C TYR A 106 -3.28 2.81 -2.33
N TRP A 107 -2.85 3.86 -1.62
CA TRP A 107 -1.48 4.34 -1.68
C TRP A 107 -0.48 3.32 -1.17
N MET A 108 -0.76 2.66 -0.05
CA MET A 108 0.08 1.60 0.50
C MET A 108 0.27 0.46 -0.51
N LYS A 109 -0.82 0.01 -1.16
CA LYS A 109 -0.74 -0.98 -2.26
C LYS A 109 0.07 -0.46 -3.45
N LYS A 110 -0.15 0.80 -3.86
CA LYS A 110 0.54 1.43 -4.99
C LYS A 110 2.05 1.53 -4.76
N TYR A 111 2.48 1.86 -3.54
CA TYR A 111 3.88 2.03 -3.18
C TYR A 111 4.52 0.76 -2.62
N ASN A 112 3.78 -0.35 -2.56
CA ASN A 112 4.21 -1.61 -1.95
C ASN A 112 4.72 -1.43 -0.50
N ILE A 113 4.06 -0.56 0.26
CA ILE A 113 4.34 -0.33 1.69
C ILE A 113 3.37 -1.20 2.48
N SER A 114 3.88 -2.22 3.16
CA SER A 114 3.13 -3.03 4.12
C SER A 114 3.27 -2.45 5.52
N ILE A 115 2.31 -2.77 6.38
CA ILE A 115 2.44 -2.49 7.82
C ILE A 115 3.60 -3.36 8.33
N LEU A 116 4.54 -2.77 9.05
CA LEU A 116 5.55 -3.49 9.82
C LEU A 116 4.83 -4.02 11.06
N GLU A 117 4.16 -5.16 10.93
CA GLU A 117 3.55 -5.84 12.07
C GLU A 117 4.61 -6.64 12.81
N ASP A 118 5.02 -6.15 13.98
CA ASP A 118 5.42 -7.01 15.12
C ASP A 118 4.17 -7.53 15.88
N THR A 119 2.96 -7.29 15.37
CA THR A 119 1.70 -7.66 16.01
C THR A 119 0.65 -8.10 14.99
N TYR A 120 0.74 -9.36 14.56
CA TYR A 120 -0.32 -10.24 14.05
C TYR A 120 -1.78 -9.74 14.15
N GLU A 121 -2.49 -9.60 13.01
CA GLU A 121 -3.44 -10.58 12.42
C GLU A 121 -4.33 -9.91 11.33
N GLU A 122 -4.07 -10.18 10.04
CA GLU A 122 -5.06 -9.90 8.97
C GLU A 122 -6.04 -11.09 8.78
N PRO A 123 -7.35 -10.84 8.58
CA PRO A 123 -8.28 -11.86 8.07
C PRO A 123 -8.03 -12.08 6.57
N ILE A 124 -7.38 -13.19 6.23
CA ILE A 124 -6.97 -13.50 4.86
C ILE A 124 -8.15 -14.02 4.03
N ALA A 125 -8.37 -13.38 2.88
CA ALA A 125 -9.25 -13.83 1.81
C ALA A 125 -8.87 -15.26 1.33
N SER A 126 -9.90 -16.09 1.21
CA SER A 126 -9.92 -17.57 1.20
C SER A 126 -9.12 -18.32 0.11
N MET A 127 -8.36 -17.66 -0.77
CA MET A 127 -7.71 -18.33 -1.91
C MET A 127 -6.22 -18.64 -1.71
N LYS A 128 -5.54 -18.00 -0.75
CA LYS A 128 -4.09 -18.21 -0.51
C LYS A 128 -3.75 -19.28 0.53
N PHE A 129 -4.74 -19.80 1.27
CA PHE A 129 -4.49 -20.72 2.39
C PHE A 129 -3.86 -22.05 1.98
N ARG A 130 -4.26 -22.67 0.85
CA ARG A 130 -3.75 -24.00 0.46
C ARG A 130 -2.25 -24.05 0.18
N LYS A 131 -1.66 -22.98 -0.36
CA LYS A 131 -0.22 -22.93 -0.66
C LYS A 131 0.60 -22.63 0.59
N VAL A 132 0.12 -21.71 1.43
CA VAL A 132 0.78 -21.32 2.69
C VAL A 132 0.78 -22.47 3.70
N THR A 133 -0.29 -23.28 3.77
CA THR A 133 -0.29 -24.48 4.65
C THR A 133 0.72 -25.52 4.20
N SER A 134 0.86 -25.74 2.89
CA SER A 134 1.83 -26.69 2.35
C SER A 134 3.28 -26.26 2.61
N ASP A 135 3.59 -24.97 2.44
CA ASP A 135 4.94 -24.46 2.64
C ASP A 135 5.30 -24.37 4.14
N THR A 136 4.35 -24.03 5.02
CA THR A 136 4.57 -24.04 6.48
C THR A 136 4.79 -25.44 7.04
N GLU A 137 4.10 -26.46 6.51
CA GLU A 137 4.34 -27.86 6.89
C GLU A 137 5.72 -28.38 6.45
N LYS A 138 6.17 -28.02 5.25
CA LYS A 138 7.53 -28.36 4.77
C LYS A 138 8.59 -27.73 5.66
N ILE A 139 8.46 -26.43 5.95
CA ILE A 139 9.38 -25.69 6.82
C ILE A 139 9.43 -26.31 8.22
N ARG A 140 8.28 -26.75 8.76
CA ARG A 140 8.24 -27.43 10.07
C ARG A 140 8.97 -28.77 10.05
N LYS A 141 8.80 -29.57 8.98
CA LYS A 141 9.50 -30.84 8.82
C LYS A 141 11.01 -30.65 8.69
N GLU A 142 11.44 -29.69 7.88
CA GLU A 142 12.85 -29.34 7.71
C GLU A 142 13.47 -28.87 9.03
N ASN A 143 12.81 -27.98 9.76
CA ASN A 143 13.29 -27.53 11.07
C ASN A 143 13.40 -28.68 12.08
N LYS A 144 12.46 -29.64 12.06
CA LYS A 144 12.52 -30.81 12.93
C LYS A 144 13.73 -31.68 12.58
N LEU A 145 13.95 -31.94 11.29
CA LEU A 145 15.07 -32.74 10.81
C LEU A 145 16.42 -32.09 11.15
N LEU A 146 16.55 -30.79 10.89
CA LEU A 146 17.77 -30.03 11.20
C LEU A 146 18.09 -30.03 12.69
N LYS A 147 17.07 -29.94 13.55
CA LYS A 147 17.26 -30.03 15.02
C LYS A 147 17.75 -31.41 15.44
N GLN A 148 17.20 -32.48 14.85
CA GLN A 148 17.63 -33.84 15.13
C GLN A 148 19.07 -34.08 14.66
N GLU A 149 19.42 -33.61 13.46
CA GLU A 149 20.78 -33.74 12.93
C GLU A 149 21.81 -32.98 13.79
N LEU A 150 21.42 -31.80 14.30
CA LEU A 150 22.24 -31.05 15.25
C LEU A 150 22.45 -31.82 16.57
N GLU A 151 21.39 -32.41 17.12
CA GLU A 151 21.44 -33.20 18.34
C GLU A 151 22.34 -34.44 18.18
N ASP A 152 22.20 -35.16 17.06
CA ASP A 152 23.05 -36.31 16.74
C ASP A 152 24.52 -35.92 16.56
N ALA A 153 24.79 -34.77 15.92
CA ALA A 153 26.14 -34.28 15.75
C ALA A 153 26.80 -33.90 17.09
N LEU A 154 26.04 -33.28 17.99
CA LEU A 154 26.51 -32.94 19.34
C LEU A 154 26.81 -34.19 20.16
N LEU A 155 25.89 -35.17 20.16
CA LEU A 155 26.09 -36.44 20.86
C LEU A 155 27.32 -37.19 20.34
N ARG A 156 27.50 -37.25 19.02
CA ARG A 156 28.70 -37.85 18.41
C ARG A 156 29.97 -37.12 18.84
N SER A 157 29.95 -35.80 18.89
CA SER A 157 31.09 -35.01 19.34
C SER A 157 31.45 -35.30 20.80
N GLU A 158 30.45 -35.38 21.67
CA GLU A 158 30.61 -35.67 23.09
C GLU A 158 31.17 -37.10 23.31
N VAL A 159 30.56 -38.10 22.67
CA VAL A 159 31.02 -39.49 22.75
C VAL A 159 32.44 -39.63 22.21
N ASN A 160 32.77 -38.99 21.08
CA ASN A 160 34.13 -39.00 20.54
C ASN A 160 35.15 -38.41 21.53
N ALA A 161 34.81 -37.30 22.19
CA ALA A 161 35.66 -36.70 23.20
C ALA A 161 35.88 -37.65 24.40
N MET A 162 34.83 -38.31 24.87
CA MET A 162 34.89 -39.29 25.96
C MET A 162 35.76 -40.50 25.60
N ILE A 163 35.59 -41.06 24.38
CA ILE A 163 36.38 -42.19 23.90
C ILE A 163 37.88 -41.83 23.86
N ILE A 164 38.22 -40.63 23.39
CA ILE A 164 39.60 -40.14 23.36
C ILE A 164 40.17 -40.07 24.79
N GLU A 165 39.38 -39.61 25.77
CA GLU A 165 39.82 -39.52 27.16
C GLU A 165 40.05 -40.92 27.77
N LEU A 166 39.11 -41.86 27.59
CA LEU A 166 39.24 -43.22 28.07
C LEU A 166 40.45 -43.94 27.45
N ALA A 167 40.62 -43.81 26.14
CA ALA A 167 41.76 -44.40 25.43
C ALA A 167 43.09 -43.80 25.91
N SER A 168 43.13 -42.48 26.17
CA SER A 168 44.33 -41.82 26.69
C SER A 168 44.69 -42.32 28.10
N LYS A 169 43.69 -42.53 28.96
CA LYS A 169 43.88 -43.10 30.32
C LYS A 169 44.38 -44.54 30.26
N GLN A 170 43.80 -45.37 29.39
CA GLN A 170 44.13 -46.80 29.31
C GLN A 170 45.51 -47.06 28.70
N LEU A 171 45.93 -46.25 27.72
CA LEU A 171 47.22 -46.43 27.04
C LEU A 171 48.36 -45.62 27.68
N GLY A 172 48.07 -44.73 28.63
CA GLY A 172 49.08 -43.88 29.28
C GLY A 172 49.75 -42.87 28.32
N ILE A 173 49.14 -42.63 27.15
CA ILE A 173 49.63 -41.74 26.09
C ILE A 173 48.52 -40.72 25.80
N ASP A 174 48.89 -39.45 25.62
CA ASP A 174 47.95 -38.40 25.20
C ASP A 174 47.65 -38.54 23.69
N ILE A 175 46.47 -39.08 23.36
CA ILE A 175 46.04 -39.36 21.97
C ILE A 175 45.47 -38.09 21.31
N ARG A 176 45.32 -36.99 22.06
CA ARG A 176 44.79 -35.75 21.51
C ARG A 176 45.76 -35.18 20.47
N LYS A 177 45.25 -34.87 19.28
CA LYS A 177 46.03 -34.23 18.21
C LYS A 177 46.56 -32.87 18.69
N LYS A 178 47.87 -32.75 18.89
CA LYS A 178 48.54 -31.46 19.15
C LYS A 178 48.66 -30.73 17.80
N PHE A 179 48.02 -29.57 17.67
CA PHE A 179 48.21 -28.68 16.53
C PHE A 179 49.52 -27.90 16.70
N ASN A 180 50.65 -28.55 16.48
CA ASN A 180 51.92 -27.87 16.26
C ASN A 180 52.24 -27.89 14.75
N THR A 181 51.52 -27.06 14.00
CA THR A 181 51.97 -26.63 12.68
C THR A 181 53.04 -25.56 12.90
N LYS A 182 54.31 -25.89 12.65
CA LYS A 182 55.30 -24.86 12.30
C LYS A 182 54.91 -24.31 10.93
N GLN A 183 54.94 -22.97 10.81
CA GLN A 183 54.66 -22.19 9.60
C GLN A 183 55.38 -22.73 8.37
#